data_AF-A0A9P1H8Z2-F1
#
_entry.id   AF-A0A9P1H8Z2-F1
#
_cell.length_a   1.000
_cell.length_b   1.000
_cell.length_c   1.000
_cell.angle_alpha   90.00
_cell.angle_beta   90.00
_cell.angle_gamma   90.00
#
_symmetry.space_group_name_H-M   'P 1'
#
loop_
_entity.id
_entity.type
_entity.pdbx_description
1 polymer ?
#
loop_
_entity_poly.entity_id
_entity_poly.type
_entity_poly.pdbx_seq_one_letter_code
_entity_poly.pdbx_strand_id
1 'polypeptide(L)'
;MRTGFWFFTEPTDAIHVVQWDRFNEVLGEPASQTEIRIQKDNISSTYHELPSYFSLPTAGQKKNEDAQQRIDDLKEKGIWRRLTSHVTAARLRRITGRQSGPCQTDKTYSIEAIGSARTQQAVDSTAYLESVLNDTSESSLTDEDIVGEVQIAFLVGMHLGNESCILQWWHMVLRILLRAFTLVVTKPQLSRLFIQTLTAQLSYNNTHLDGSILDYGVDSSRDLRLALTIYKRRLDEQLLALNGDATNEQVAVGKAFLELESLAWKLGWDLRADYVRSGKVMLEDGEQVDLDMDEFEAEDERGEFAAVVVEMDDHGRPKDMISWE
;
A
#
# COMPACT_ATOMS: atom_id res chain seq x y z
N MET A 1 23.37 -10.08 0.50
CA MET A 1 22.14 -9.79 -0.29
C MET A 1 21.06 -10.75 0.20
N ARG A 2 19.83 -10.30 0.48
CA ARG A 2 18.74 -11.20 0.91
C ARG A 2 18.04 -11.75 -0.33
N THR A 3 17.83 -13.05 -0.40
CA THR A 3 17.12 -13.74 -1.48
C THR A 3 16.01 -14.62 -0.89
N GLY A 4 14.98 -14.91 -1.67
CA GLY A 4 13.82 -15.68 -1.21
C GLY A 4 13.07 -16.34 -2.35
N PHE A 5 12.25 -17.33 -1.99
CA PHE A 5 11.42 -18.09 -2.92
C PHE A 5 9.96 -17.98 -2.54
N TRP A 6 9.10 -17.94 -3.56
CA TRP A 6 7.66 -18.08 -3.40
C TRP A 6 7.26 -19.51 -3.77
N PHE A 7 6.59 -20.20 -2.84
CA PHE A 7 6.01 -21.51 -3.09
C PHE A 7 4.50 -21.44 -2.95
N PHE A 8 3.80 -22.03 -3.92
CA PHE A 8 2.38 -22.37 -3.79
C PHE A 8 2.28 -23.87 -3.73
N THR A 9 1.72 -24.38 -2.64
CA THR A 9 1.47 -25.81 -2.46
C THR A 9 0.00 -26.08 -2.75
N GLU A 10 -0.25 -26.78 -3.85
CA GLU A 10 -1.53 -27.43 -4.11
C GLU A 10 -1.52 -28.83 -3.46
N PRO A 11 -2.68 -29.43 -3.15
CA PRO A 11 -2.77 -30.73 -2.48
C PRO A 11 -1.99 -31.86 -3.17
N THR A 12 -1.76 -31.73 -4.48
CA THR A 12 -1.10 -32.73 -5.33
C THR A 12 0.41 -32.54 -5.51
N ASP A 13 0.98 -31.38 -5.15
CA ASP A 13 2.41 -31.05 -5.34
C ASP A 13 3.00 -30.47 -4.05
N ALA A 14 2.82 -31.22 -2.96
CA ALA A 14 3.06 -30.78 -1.59
C ALA A 14 4.54 -30.65 -1.19
N ILE A 15 5.46 -31.17 -2.02
CA ILE A 15 6.89 -31.25 -1.67
C ILE A 15 7.70 -30.43 -2.68
N HIS A 16 8.25 -29.33 -2.18
CA HIS A 16 9.21 -28.48 -2.90
C HIS A 16 10.59 -28.70 -2.29
N VAL A 17 11.58 -28.95 -3.15
CA VAL A 17 12.97 -29.18 -2.73
C VAL A 17 13.79 -28.01 -3.25
N VAL A 18 14.52 -27.37 -2.33
CA VAL A 18 15.47 -26.31 -2.64
C VAL A 18 16.84 -26.69 -2.12
N GLN A 19 17.88 -26.23 -2.82
CA GLN A 19 19.26 -26.51 -2.48
C GLN A 19 20.03 -25.21 -2.33
N TRP A 20 20.88 -25.15 -1.31
CA TRP A 20 21.83 -24.05 -1.17
C TRP A 20 22.98 -24.23 -2.17
N ASP A 21 23.12 -23.30 -3.10
CA ASP A 21 24.27 -23.22 -3.97
C ASP A 21 25.40 -22.48 -3.25
N ARG A 22 26.40 -23.25 -2.81
CA ARG A 22 27.60 -22.73 -2.14
C ARG A 22 28.45 -21.79 -2.98
N PHE A 23 28.39 -21.89 -4.31
CA PHE A 23 29.23 -21.09 -5.20
C PHE A 23 28.63 -19.73 -5.44
N ASN A 24 27.31 -19.68 -5.66
CA ASN A 24 26.58 -18.44 -5.87
C ASN A 24 26.08 -17.81 -4.56
N GLU A 25 26.23 -18.49 -3.43
CA GLU A 25 25.69 -18.11 -2.11
C GLU A 25 24.19 -17.77 -2.19
N VAL A 26 23.46 -18.59 -2.93
CA VAL A 26 22.04 -18.40 -3.22
C VAL A 26 21.31 -19.73 -3.04
N LEU A 27 20.15 -19.68 -2.41
CA LEU A 27 19.22 -20.82 -2.42
C LEU A 27 18.63 -20.93 -3.83
N GLY A 28 18.51 -22.13 -4.39
CA GLY A 28 18.06 -22.35 -5.76
C GLY A 28 17.31 -23.66 -5.93
N GLU A 29 16.77 -23.89 -7.13
CA GLU A 29 16.31 -25.22 -7.51
C GLU A 29 17.54 -26.16 -7.59
N PRO A 30 17.43 -27.42 -7.14
CA PRO A 30 18.53 -28.37 -7.22
C PRO A 30 19.03 -28.55 -8.65
N ALA A 31 20.33 -28.76 -8.80
CA ALA A 31 20.97 -28.87 -10.12
C ALA A 31 20.48 -30.08 -10.94
N SER A 32 19.87 -31.08 -10.29
CA SER A 32 19.42 -32.32 -10.91
C SER A 32 17.98 -32.68 -10.54
N GLN A 33 17.16 -32.98 -11.57
CA GLN A 33 15.81 -33.53 -11.39
C GLN A 33 15.80 -34.90 -10.70
N THR A 34 16.90 -35.66 -10.80
CA THR A 34 17.05 -36.94 -10.11
C THR A 34 17.20 -36.74 -8.60
N GLU A 35 17.92 -35.70 -8.16
CA GLU A 35 18.08 -35.39 -6.74
C GLU A 35 16.76 -34.96 -6.11
N ILE A 36 15.96 -34.15 -6.82
CA ILE A 36 14.62 -33.77 -6.38
C ILE A 36 13.76 -35.02 -6.15
N ARG A 37 13.77 -35.98 -7.08
CA ARG A 37 12.99 -37.24 -6.95
C ARG A 37 13.44 -38.06 -5.74
N ILE A 38 14.75 -38.23 -5.55
CA ILE A 38 15.29 -38.97 -4.40
C ILE A 38 14.87 -38.32 -3.08
N GLN A 39 14.88 -36.98 -2.99
CA GLN A 39 14.44 -36.28 -1.79
C GLN A 39 12.92 -36.38 -1.57
N LYS A 40 12.12 -36.32 -2.65
CA LYS A 40 10.67 -36.53 -2.57
C LYS A 40 10.33 -37.94 -2.09
N ASP A 41 11.02 -38.97 -2.60
CA ASP A 41 10.77 -40.38 -2.24
C ASP A 41 11.19 -40.68 -0.79
N ASN A 42 12.27 -40.04 -0.31
CA ASN A 42 12.78 -40.21 1.05
C ASN A 42 12.10 -39.32 2.11
N ILE A 43 11.13 -38.47 1.74
CA ILE A 43 10.50 -37.54 2.70
C ILE A 43 9.89 -38.26 3.90
N SER A 44 9.33 -39.47 3.70
CA SER A 44 8.67 -40.24 4.74
C SER A 44 9.62 -40.63 5.87
N SER A 45 10.90 -40.82 5.56
CA SER A 45 11.93 -41.11 6.56
C SER A 45 12.55 -39.85 7.14
N THR A 46 12.70 -38.76 6.38
CA THR A 46 13.36 -37.53 6.86
C THR A 46 12.41 -36.51 7.51
N TYR A 47 11.10 -36.66 7.36
CA TYR A 47 10.11 -35.68 7.83
C TYR A 47 10.22 -35.38 9.32
N HIS A 48 10.51 -36.38 10.14
CA HIS A 48 10.65 -36.23 11.60
C HIS A 48 11.89 -35.42 12.02
N GLU A 49 12.88 -35.29 11.14
CA GLU A 49 14.09 -34.49 11.36
C GLU A 49 13.90 -33.03 10.90
N LEU A 50 12.86 -32.76 10.10
CA LEU A 50 12.59 -31.41 9.61
C LEU A 50 11.98 -30.53 10.71
N PRO A 51 12.48 -29.29 10.86
CA PRO A 51 11.85 -28.34 11.75
C PRO A 51 10.42 -28.05 11.27
N SER A 52 9.48 -28.01 12.21
CA SER A 52 8.11 -27.58 11.93
C SER A 52 8.15 -26.14 11.40
N TYR A 53 7.32 -25.81 10.40
CA TYR A 53 7.19 -24.46 9.84
C TYR A 53 7.07 -23.39 10.93
N PHE A 54 6.31 -23.71 11.98
CA PHE A 54 6.04 -22.83 13.11
C PHE A 54 7.24 -22.62 14.04
N SER A 55 8.20 -23.54 14.03
CA SER A 55 9.41 -23.49 14.86
C SER A 55 10.61 -22.78 14.21
N LEU A 56 10.46 -22.29 12.97
CA LEU A 56 11.57 -21.69 12.23
C LEU A 56 11.89 -20.27 12.72
N PRO A 57 13.16 -19.97 13.06
CA PRO A 57 13.58 -18.62 13.37
C PRO A 57 13.48 -17.74 12.12
N THR A 58 12.87 -16.57 12.25
CA THR A 58 12.87 -15.56 11.18
C THR A 58 14.16 -14.74 11.25
N ALA A 59 14.65 -14.31 10.10
CA ALA A 59 15.87 -13.53 9.99
C ALA A 59 15.79 -12.26 10.87
N GLY A 60 16.66 -12.20 11.88
CA GLY A 60 16.92 -10.99 12.68
C GLY A 60 16.71 -11.10 14.21
N GLN A 61 16.05 -12.15 14.72
CA GLN A 61 15.68 -12.14 16.15
C GLN A 61 16.71 -12.71 17.15
N LYS A 62 16.72 -12.07 18.33
CA LYS A 62 17.42 -12.50 19.56
C LYS A 62 16.71 -13.72 20.17
N LYS A 63 17.49 -14.64 20.74
CA LYS A 63 17.11 -15.94 21.34
C LYS A 63 16.01 -15.94 22.45
N ASN A 64 15.36 -14.82 22.77
CA ASN A 64 14.60 -14.65 24.02
C ASN A 64 13.10 -14.36 23.86
N GLU A 65 12.52 -14.35 22.67
CA GLU A 65 11.06 -14.26 22.51
C GLU A 65 10.45 -15.67 22.41
N ASP A 66 9.36 -15.89 23.15
CA ASP A 66 8.61 -17.16 23.15
C ASP A 66 8.06 -17.44 21.76
N ALA A 67 8.77 -18.28 21.00
CA ALA A 67 8.35 -18.75 19.68
C ALA A 67 6.89 -19.23 19.67
N GLN A 68 6.39 -19.74 20.80
CA GLN A 68 5.00 -20.18 20.97
C GLN A 68 3.98 -19.04 20.89
N GLN A 69 4.19 -17.91 21.57
CA GLN A 69 3.28 -16.75 21.52
C GLN A 69 3.17 -16.19 20.09
N ARG A 70 4.27 -16.24 19.34
CA ARG A 70 4.30 -15.83 17.94
C ARG A 70 3.55 -16.81 17.04
N ILE A 71 3.72 -18.12 17.25
CA ILE A 71 2.98 -19.15 16.52
C ILE A 71 1.49 -18.97 16.76
N ASP A 72 1.10 -18.69 18.00
CA ASP A 72 -0.27 -18.45 18.39
C ASP A 72 -0.75 -17.14 17.76
N ASP A 73 0.02 -16.05 17.72
CA ASP A 73 -0.36 -14.84 16.99
C ASP A 73 -0.51 -15.06 15.47
N LEU A 74 0.40 -15.81 14.84
CA LEU A 74 0.33 -16.14 13.41
C LEU A 74 -0.88 -17.04 13.08
N LYS A 75 -1.24 -17.96 13.99
CA LYS A 75 -2.37 -18.89 13.84
C LYS A 75 -3.72 -18.30 14.26
N GLU A 76 -3.78 -17.73 15.46
CA GLU A 76 -4.97 -17.23 16.16
C GLU A 76 -5.46 -15.90 15.56
N LYS A 77 -4.55 -14.99 15.17
CA LYS A 77 -4.93 -13.72 14.52
C LYS A 77 -5.00 -13.82 13.00
N GLY A 78 -4.57 -14.95 12.41
CA GLY A 78 -4.58 -15.17 10.96
C GLY A 78 -3.83 -14.09 10.18
N ILE A 79 -2.82 -13.45 10.78
CA ILE A 79 -2.16 -12.28 10.21
C ILE A 79 -1.47 -12.62 8.88
N TRP A 80 -0.82 -13.79 8.78
CA TRP A 80 -0.19 -14.24 7.53
C TRP A 80 -1.22 -14.46 6.41
N ARG A 81 -2.39 -15.02 6.75
CA ARG A 81 -3.51 -15.16 5.81
C ARG A 81 -4.00 -13.80 5.34
N ARG A 82 -4.06 -12.80 6.22
CA ARG A 82 -4.44 -11.42 5.83
C ARG A 82 -3.38 -10.79 4.91
N LEU A 83 -2.10 -10.94 5.26
CA LEU A 83 -0.96 -10.41 4.49
C LEU A 83 -0.82 -11.01 3.08
N THR A 84 -1.30 -12.25 2.88
CA THR A 84 -1.16 -13.00 1.63
C THR A 84 -2.50 -13.32 0.96
N SER A 85 -3.60 -12.73 1.44
CA SER A 85 -4.97 -13.07 1.03
C SER A 85 -5.25 -12.94 -0.46
N HIS A 86 -4.56 -12.04 -1.15
CA HIS A 86 -4.74 -11.77 -2.59
C HIS A 86 -3.43 -11.97 -3.38
N VAL A 87 -2.43 -12.62 -2.76
CA VAL A 87 -1.20 -13.00 -3.46
C VAL A 87 -1.44 -14.27 -4.25
N THR A 88 -1.58 -14.15 -5.56
CA THR A 88 -1.81 -15.29 -6.46
C THR A 88 -0.56 -15.70 -7.24
N ALA A 89 -0.46 -16.98 -7.60
CA ALA A 89 0.64 -17.50 -8.40
C ALA A 89 0.70 -16.85 -9.79
N ALA A 90 -0.45 -16.54 -10.40
CA ALA A 90 -0.52 -15.84 -11.67
C ALA A 90 0.09 -14.43 -11.58
N ARG A 91 -0.22 -13.69 -10.51
CA ARG A 91 0.32 -12.34 -10.27
C ARG A 91 1.81 -12.36 -10.03
N LEU A 92 2.30 -13.26 -9.17
CA LEU A 92 3.73 -13.39 -8.95
C LEU A 92 4.45 -13.73 -10.25
N ARG A 93 3.94 -14.65 -11.07
CA ARG A 93 4.55 -14.96 -12.39
C ARG A 93 4.58 -13.76 -13.34
N ARG A 94 3.55 -12.90 -13.30
CA ARG A 94 3.49 -11.65 -14.07
C ARG A 94 4.56 -10.66 -13.56
N ILE A 95 4.64 -10.43 -12.26
CA ILE A 95 5.55 -9.45 -11.63
C ILE A 95 7.01 -9.91 -11.72
N THR A 96 7.29 -11.20 -11.47
CA THR A 96 8.64 -11.77 -11.52
C THR A 96 9.09 -12.16 -12.93
N GLY A 97 8.32 -11.81 -13.96
CA GLY A 97 8.80 -11.79 -15.34
C GLY A 97 8.98 -13.14 -16.04
N ARG A 98 8.09 -14.13 -15.82
CA ARG A 98 8.04 -15.30 -16.74
C ARG A 98 7.20 -15.06 -17.99
N GLN A 99 6.63 -13.86 -18.16
CA GLN A 99 6.17 -13.32 -19.44
C GLN A 99 6.46 -11.81 -19.51
N SER A 100 7.10 -11.39 -20.59
CA SER A 100 7.42 -10.02 -20.94
C SER A 100 6.15 -9.26 -21.33
N GLY A 101 5.63 -8.44 -20.40
CA GLY A 101 4.63 -7.41 -20.66
C GLY A 101 5.21 -6.02 -20.39
N PRO A 102 4.70 -4.94 -21.02
CA PRO A 102 5.25 -3.60 -20.90
C PRO A 102 5.07 -3.06 -19.47
N CYS A 103 6.14 -2.46 -18.93
CA CYS A 103 6.08 -1.61 -17.73
C CYS A 103 5.35 -0.31 -18.11
N GLN A 104 4.11 -0.14 -17.65
CA GLN A 104 3.37 1.11 -17.84
C GLN A 104 3.86 2.14 -16.82
N THR A 105 4.63 3.11 -17.30
CA THR A 105 4.84 4.40 -16.65
C THR A 105 3.71 5.35 -17.05
N ASP A 106 2.48 5.06 -16.61
CA ASP A 106 1.37 5.99 -16.82
C ASP A 106 1.25 6.94 -15.64
N LYS A 107 1.29 8.23 -15.97
CA LYS A 107 1.07 9.31 -15.01
C LYS A 107 -0.33 9.14 -14.41
N THR A 108 -0.49 9.45 -13.12
CA THR A 108 -1.76 9.31 -12.38
C THR A 108 -2.86 10.29 -12.86
N TYR A 109 -2.59 11.10 -13.89
CA TYR A 109 -3.53 12.04 -14.51
C TYR A 109 -3.59 11.78 -16.02
N SER A 110 -4.79 11.90 -16.60
CA SER A 110 -4.95 11.84 -18.07
C SER A 110 -4.35 13.10 -18.71
N ILE A 111 -3.54 12.92 -19.77
CA ILE A 111 -2.98 14.03 -20.56
C ILE A 111 -4.10 14.82 -21.29
N GLU A 112 -5.27 14.20 -21.46
CA GLU A 112 -6.44 14.77 -22.16
C GLU A 112 -7.31 15.64 -21.23
N ALA A 113 -7.06 15.64 -19.91
CA ALA A 113 -7.82 16.44 -18.96
C ALA A 113 -7.37 17.92 -18.99
N ILE A 114 -8.26 18.81 -19.43
CA ILE A 114 -8.06 20.26 -19.47
C ILE A 114 -8.83 20.92 -18.30
N GLY A 115 -8.22 21.90 -17.63
CA GLY A 115 -8.91 22.75 -16.64
C GLY A 115 -9.19 22.07 -15.29
N SER A 116 -10.38 22.30 -14.73
CA SER A 116 -10.79 21.84 -13.39
C SER A 116 -10.71 20.33 -13.18
N ALA A 117 -10.92 19.55 -14.25
CA ALA A 117 -10.81 18.10 -14.24
C ALA A 117 -9.36 17.64 -13.95
N ARG A 118 -8.35 18.40 -14.38
CA ARG A 118 -6.93 18.07 -14.10
C ARG A 118 -6.58 18.32 -12.64
N THR A 119 -7.08 19.42 -12.06
CA THR A 119 -6.89 19.72 -10.63
C THR A 119 -7.61 18.71 -9.76
N GLN A 120 -8.85 18.33 -10.09
CA GLN A 120 -9.58 17.29 -9.36
C GLN A 120 -8.89 15.92 -9.44
N GLN A 121 -8.39 15.52 -10.62
CA GLN A 121 -7.63 14.25 -10.77
C GLN A 121 -6.26 14.27 -10.09
N ALA A 122 -5.67 15.46 -9.85
CA ALA A 122 -4.43 15.58 -9.09
C ALA A 122 -4.65 15.38 -7.57
N VAL A 123 -5.88 15.58 -7.10
CA VAL A 123 -6.28 15.47 -5.69
C VAL A 123 -6.94 14.12 -5.38
N ASP A 124 -7.84 13.66 -6.25
CA ASP A 124 -8.54 12.39 -6.13
C ASP A 124 -8.14 11.43 -7.26
N SER A 125 -7.45 10.36 -6.89
CA SER A 125 -6.98 9.30 -7.80
C SER A 125 -8.06 8.26 -8.16
N THR A 126 -9.31 8.43 -7.70
CA THR A 126 -10.41 7.48 -7.96
C THR A 126 -10.62 7.27 -9.46
N ALA A 127 -10.64 8.36 -10.25
CA ALA A 127 -10.84 8.27 -11.70
C ALA A 127 -9.71 7.49 -12.40
N TYR A 128 -8.47 7.63 -11.92
CA TYR A 128 -7.33 6.85 -12.41
C TYR A 128 -7.54 5.36 -12.12
N LEU A 129 -7.86 4.99 -10.87
CA LEU A 129 -8.12 3.59 -10.51
C LEU A 129 -9.29 2.98 -11.29
N GLU A 130 -10.36 3.73 -11.48
CA GLU A 130 -11.50 3.28 -12.30
C GLU A 130 -11.11 3.10 -13.77
N SER A 131 -10.30 4.00 -14.34
CA SER A 131 -9.80 3.83 -15.71
C SER A 131 -8.93 2.58 -15.87
N VAL A 132 -8.10 2.28 -14.88
CA VAL A 132 -7.22 1.09 -14.87
C VAL A 132 -8.03 -0.20 -14.71
N LEU A 133 -9.07 -0.19 -13.87
CA LEU A 133 -9.96 -1.33 -13.64
C LEU A 133 -10.92 -1.59 -14.82
N ASN A 134 -11.34 -0.54 -15.52
CA ASN A 134 -12.28 -0.64 -16.64
C ASN A 134 -11.57 -0.84 -17.99
N ASP A 135 -10.24 -0.89 -18.02
CA ASP A 135 -9.49 -1.18 -19.24
C ASP A 135 -9.87 -2.58 -19.77
N THR A 136 -10.33 -2.62 -21.01
CA THR A 136 -10.93 -3.81 -21.65
C THR A 136 -9.88 -4.77 -22.22
N SER A 137 -8.62 -4.62 -21.80
CA SER A 137 -7.54 -5.53 -22.20
C SER A 137 -7.79 -6.95 -21.68
N GLU A 138 -7.23 -7.96 -22.35
CA GLU A 138 -7.41 -9.40 -22.02
C GLU A 138 -7.00 -9.77 -20.57
N SER A 139 -6.37 -8.84 -19.85
CA SER A 139 -5.93 -8.97 -18.46
C SER A 139 -6.52 -7.89 -17.57
N SER A 140 -7.85 -7.70 -17.64
CA SER A 140 -8.60 -6.79 -16.78
C SER A 140 -8.20 -6.99 -15.31
N LEU A 141 -7.74 -5.93 -14.66
CA LEU A 141 -7.36 -5.97 -13.26
C LEU A 141 -8.63 -6.06 -12.40
N THR A 142 -8.62 -6.94 -11.41
CA THR A 142 -9.66 -7.02 -10.38
C THR A 142 -9.27 -6.20 -9.16
N ASP A 143 -10.24 -5.93 -8.28
CA ASP A 143 -10.00 -5.26 -7.00
C ASP A 143 -8.96 -6.04 -6.16
N GLU A 144 -9.06 -7.37 -6.19
CA GLU A 144 -8.14 -8.29 -5.54
C GLU A 144 -6.72 -8.18 -6.10
N ASP A 145 -6.57 -7.94 -7.40
CA ASP A 145 -5.26 -7.83 -8.03
C ASP A 145 -4.48 -6.60 -7.57
N ILE A 146 -5.16 -5.46 -7.40
CA ILE A 146 -4.56 -4.23 -6.86
C ILE A 146 -4.08 -4.48 -5.43
N VAL A 147 -4.91 -5.12 -4.60
CA VAL A 147 -4.57 -5.45 -3.21
C VAL A 147 -3.41 -6.46 -3.15
N GLY A 148 -3.40 -7.45 -4.04
CA GLY A 148 -2.32 -8.41 -4.17
C GLY A 148 -0.98 -7.78 -4.51
N GLU A 149 -0.96 -6.75 -5.36
CA GLU A 149 0.27 -6.00 -5.65
C GLU A 149 0.80 -5.25 -4.42
N VAL A 150 -0.08 -4.59 -3.66
CA VAL A 150 0.27 -3.95 -2.37
C VAL A 150 0.84 -4.96 -1.38
N GLN A 151 0.27 -6.17 -1.31
CA GLN A 151 0.76 -7.25 -0.46
C GLN A 151 2.16 -7.72 -0.87
N ILE A 152 2.38 -7.95 -2.16
CA ILE A 152 3.67 -8.40 -2.70
C ILE A 152 4.75 -7.33 -2.48
N ALA A 153 4.46 -6.07 -2.80
CA ALA A 153 5.40 -4.96 -2.64
C ALA A 153 5.85 -4.82 -1.18
N PHE A 154 4.93 -4.89 -0.22
CA PHE A 154 5.26 -4.86 1.20
C PHE A 154 6.14 -6.05 1.62
N LEU A 155 5.74 -7.27 1.28
CA LEU A 155 6.45 -8.48 1.72
C LEU A 155 7.85 -8.55 1.12
N VAL A 156 8.00 -8.30 -0.19
CA VAL A 156 9.29 -8.28 -0.87
C VAL A 156 10.16 -7.13 -0.35
N GLY A 157 9.59 -5.94 -0.18
CA GLY A 157 10.28 -4.78 0.37
C GLY A 157 10.85 -5.04 1.76
N MET A 158 10.00 -5.44 2.69
CA MET A 158 10.39 -5.59 4.11
C MET A 158 11.23 -6.83 4.39
N HIS A 159 10.96 -7.96 3.73
CA HIS A 159 11.72 -9.19 3.99
C HIS A 159 13.03 -9.24 3.22
N LEU A 160 13.04 -8.82 1.94
CA LEU A 160 14.24 -8.88 1.11
C LEU A 160 15.05 -7.58 1.11
N GLY A 161 14.53 -6.50 1.70
CA GLY A 161 15.18 -5.19 1.65
C GLY A 161 15.18 -4.61 0.23
N ASN A 162 14.15 -4.91 -0.57
CA ASN A 162 14.05 -4.40 -1.94
C ASN A 162 13.50 -2.97 -1.91
N GLU A 163 14.38 -1.99 -2.12
CA GLU A 163 14.04 -0.55 -2.10
C GLU A 163 12.97 -0.18 -3.13
N SER A 164 13.03 -0.74 -4.35
CA SER A 164 12.02 -0.47 -5.37
C SER A 164 10.62 -0.94 -4.96
N CYS A 165 10.52 -2.08 -4.28
CA CYS A 165 9.25 -2.56 -3.74
C CYS A 165 8.75 -1.70 -2.56
N ILE A 166 9.65 -1.19 -1.72
CA ILE A 166 9.28 -0.26 -0.64
C ILE A 166 8.76 1.06 -1.23
N LEU A 167 9.47 1.62 -2.22
CA LEU A 167 9.03 2.83 -2.93
C LEU A 167 7.69 2.63 -3.65
N GLN A 168 7.51 1.47 -4.30
CA GLN A 168 6.24 1.11 -4.96
C GLN A 168 5.10 1.00 -3.94
N TRP A 169 5.34 0.36 -2.79
CA TRP A 169 4.37 0.29 -1.71
C TRP A 169 3.96 1.69 -1.22
N TRP A 170 4.93 2.56 -0.96
CA TRP A 170 4.68 3.95 -0.54
C TRP A 170 3.90 4.75 -1.59
N HIS A 171 4.25 4.59 -2.87
CA HIS A 171 3.53 5.23 -3.97
C HIS A 171 2.08 4.76 -4.03
N MET A 172 1.84 3.44 -4.04
CA MET A 172 0.49 2.88 -4.08
C MET A 172 -0.35 3.32 -2.88
N VAL A 173 0.22 3.29 -1.67
CA VAL A 173 -0.50 3.66 -0.44
C VAL A 173 -0.81 5.16 -0.42
N LEU A 174 0.19 6.03 -0.56
CA LEU A 174 0.03 7.48 -0.36
C LEU A 174 -0.52 8.23 -1.57
N ARG A 175 -0.14 7.82 -2.79
CA ARG A 175 -0.45 8.57 -4.02
C ARG A 175 -1.65 8.02 -4.76
N ILE A 176 -2.01 6.76 -4.53
CA ILE A 176 -3.09 6.09 -5.27
C ILE A 176 -4.24 5.71 -4.34
N LEU A 177 -4.03 4.90 -3.31
CA LEU A 177 -5.14 4.29 -2.57
C LEU A 177 -5.71 5.22 -1.48
N LEU A 178 -4.86 5.92 -0.72
CA LEU A 178 -5.31 6.92 0.26
C LEU A 178 -5.76 8.25 -0.37
N ARG A 179 -5.55 8.44 -1.68
CA ARG A 179 -6.09 9.58 -2.43
C ARG A 179 -7.35 9.23 -3.23
N ALA A 180 -7.78 7.97 -3.24
CA ALA A 180 -8.99 7.55 -3.97
C ALA A 180 -10.23 7.70 -3.07
N PHE A 181 -10.63 8.94 -2.80
CA PHE A 181 -11.65 9.25 -1.80
C PHE A 181 -13.06 8.79 -2.21
N THR A 182 -13.37 8.90 -3.50
CA THR A 182 -14.69 8.53 -4.04
C THR A 182 -14.89 7.02 -4.17
N LEU A 183 -13.79 6.26 -4.15
CA LEU A 183 -13.79 4.80 -4.24
C LEU A 183 -14.59 4.12 -3.12
N VAL A 184 -14.71 4.77 -1.95
CA VAL A 184 -15.53 4.28 -0.82
C VAL A 184 -16.99 4.08 -1.23
N VAL A 185 -17.50 4.90 -2.14
CA VAL A 185 -18.88 4.84 -2.63
C VAL A 185 -18.98 3.99 -3.90
N THR A 186 -18.06 4.16 -4.85
CA THR A 186 -18.12 3.51 -6.17
C THR A 186 -17.63 2.07 -6.17
N LYS A 187 -16.60 1.75 -5.38
CA LYS A 187 -16.02 0.41 -5.21
C LYS A 187 -15.70 0.12 -3.72
N PRO A 188 -16.73 -0.01 -2.86
CA PRO A 188 -16.55 -0.21 -1.42
C PRO A 188 -15.76 -1.48 -1.08
N GLN A 189 -15.85 -2.53 -1.91
CA GLN A 189 -15.07 -3.76 -1.74
C GLN A 189 -13.56 -3.47 -1.80
N LEU A 190 -13.07 -2.81 -2.85
CA LEU A 190 -11.66 -2.43 -2.98
C LEU A 190 -11.17 -1.60 -1.79
N SER A 191 -11.93 -0.56 -1.40
CA SER A 191 -11.57 0.27 -0.24
C SER A 191 -11.47 -0.55 1.04
N ARG A 192 -12.44 -1.44 1.30
CA ARG A 192 -12.42 -2.33 2.47
C ARG A 192 -11.21 -3.26 2.46
N LEU A 193 -10.94 -3.94 1.33
CA LEU A 193 -9.83 -4.88 1.21
C LEU A 193 -8.47 -4.18 1.40
N PHE A 194 -8.32 -2.97 0.84
CA PHE A 194 -7.15 -2.14 1.03
C PHE A 194 -6.94 -1.77 2.51
N ILE A 195 -7.96 -1.22 3.18
CA ILE A 195 -7.85 -0.82 4.59
C ILE A 195 -7.51 -2.02 5.49
N GLN A 196 -8.15 -3.17 5.25
CA GLN A 196 -7.85 -4.41 5.99
C GLN A 196 -6.42 -4.90 5.76
N THR A 197 -5.90 -4.73 4.55
CA THR A 197 -4.52 -5.08 4.17
C THR A 197 -3.53 -4.13 4.83
N LEU A 198 -3.74 -2.82 4.74
CA LEU A 198 -2.88 -1.81 5.37
C LEU A 198 -2.82 -2.01 6.89
N THR A 199 -3.96 -2.25 7.53
CA THR A 199 -4.04 -2.57 8.96
C THR A 199 -3.21 -3.80 9.32
N ALA A 200 -3.32 -4.87 8.52
CA ALA A 200 -2.56 -6.10 8.74
C ALA A 200 -1.04 -5.88 8.54
N GLN A 201 -0.66 -5.13 7.52
CA GLN A 201 0.74 -4.81 7.21
C GLN A 201 1.39 -3.97 8.30
N LEU A 202 0.74 -2.89 8.74
CA LEU A 202 1.26 -2.05 9.82
C LEU A 202 1.29 -2.78 11.16
N SER A 203 0.26 -3.58 11.47
CA SER A 203 0.26 -4.41 12.68
C SER A 203 1.41 -5.42 12.66
N TYR A 204 1.64 -6.07 11.52
CA TYR A 204 2.74 -7.02 11.36
C TYR A 204 4.10 -6.32 11.45
N ASN A 205 4.27 -5.17 10.80
CA ASN A 205 5.49 -4.38 10.84
C ASN A 205 5.88 -4.01 12.28
N ASN A 206 4.91 -3.55 13.07
CA ASN A 206 5.13 -3.13 14.46
C ASN A 206 5.47 -4.28 15.42
N THR A 207 5.13 -5.52 15.09
CA THR A 207 5.20 -6.64 16.04
C THR A 207 6.15 -7.77 15.64
N HIS A 208 6.50 -7.89 14.35
CA HIS A 208 7.22 -9.07 13.83
C HIS A 208 8.50 -8.73 13.06
N LEU A 209 8.78 -7.45 12.79
CA LEU A 209 9.95 -7.03 12.02
C LEU A 209 10.88 -6.19 12.91
N ASP A 210 12.18 -6.45 12.82
CA ASP A 210 13.20 -5.68 13.55
C ASP A 210 13.39 -4.24 12.99
N GLY A 211 12.88 -3.99 11.79
CA GLY A 211 12.88 -2.68 11.14
C GLY A 211 11.48 -2.25 10.73
N SER A 212 11.23 -0.95 10.79
CA SER A 212 9.94 -0.35 10.48
C SER A 212 9.89 0.17 9.05
N ILE A 213 8.78 -0.07 8.34
CA ILE A 213 8.53 0.59 7.05
C ILE A 213 8.35 2.09 7.23
N LEU A 214 7.92 2.52 8.43
CA LEU A 214 7.67 3.91 8.80
C LEU A 214 8.96 4.71 8.98
N ASP A 215 10.09 4.02 9.21
CA ASP A 215 11.42 4.63 9.37
C ASP A 215 12.20 4.67 8.04
N TYR A 216 11.56 4.33 6.92
CA TYR A 216 12.23 4.25 5.61
C TYR A 216 12.71 5.62 5.08
N GLY A 217 11.93 6.67 5.29
CA GLY A 217 12.25 8.04 4.94
C GLY A 217 12.06 8.99 6.12
N VAL A 218 12.68 10.17 6.06
CA VAL A 218 12.71 11.16 7.15
C VAL A 218 11.30 11.53 7.62
N ASP A 219 10.35 11.64 6.68
CA ASP A 219 8.98 12.07 6.94
C ASP A 219 7.94 10.95 6.72
N SER A 220 8.34 9.71 6.43
CA SER A 220 7.42 8.65 6.01
C SER A 220 6.28 8.36 7.01
N SER A 221 6.60 8.33 8.30
CA SER A 221 5.61 8.18 9.38
C SER A 221 4.63 9.37 9.43
N ARG A 222 5.14 10.59 9.27
CA ARG A 222 4.35 11.83 9.25
C ARG A 222 3.42 11.86 8.04
N ASP A 223 3.93 11.56 6.85
CA ASP A 223 3.20 11.59 5.60
C ASP A 223 2.06 10.56 5.60
N LEU A 224 2.31 9.35 6.13
CA LEU A 224 1.26 8.35 6.28
C LEU A 224 0.17 8.79 7.27
N ARG A 225 0.58 9.33 8.42
CA ARG A 225 -0.36 9.81 9.45
C ARG A 225 -1.24 10.92 8.88
N LEU A 226 -0.67 11.84 8.12
CA LEU A 226 -1.38 12.91 7.44
C LEU A 226 -2.36 12.37 6.39
N ALA A 227 -1.89 11.51 5.48
CA ALA A 227 -2.73 10.90 4.46
C ALA A 227 -3.90 10.11 5.07
N LEU A 228 -3.68 9.39 6.17
CA LEU A 228 -4.75 8.69 6.91
C LEU A 228 -5.75 9.65 7.55
N THR A 229 -5.29 10.80 8.04
CA THR A 229 -6.17 11.82 8.63
C THR A 229 -7.09 12.42 7.56
N ILE A 230 -6.52 12.80 6.41
CA ILE A 230 -7.27 13.32 5.26
C ILE A 230 -8.24 12.25 4.75
N TYR A 231 -7.77 11.02 4.54
CA TYR A 231 -8.60 9.92 4.08
C TYR A 231 -9.76 9.63 5.03
N LYS A 232 -9.54 9.63 6.36
CA LYS A 232 -10.60 9.47 7.36
C LYS A 232 -11.67 10.54 7.21
N ARG A 233 -11.27 11.81 7.14
CA ARG A 233 -12.20 12.93 6.98
C ARG A 233 -13.05 12.77 5.73
N ARG A 234 -12.43 12.42 4.60
CA ARG A 234 -13.13 12.20 3.33
C ARG A 234 -14.06 10.99 3.38
N LEU A 235 -13.64 9.90 4.02
CA LEU A 235 -14.48 8.73 4.23
C LEU A 235 -15.72 9.09 5.06
N ASP A 236 -15.56 9.85 6.15
CA ASP A 236 -16.66 10.30 6.99
C ASP A 236 -17.62 11.23 6.21
N GLU A 237 -17.09 12.18 5.43
CA GLU A 237 -17.87 13.06 4.55
C GLU A 237 -18.71 12.25 3.53
N GLN A 238 -18.10 11.28 2.86
CA GLN A 238 -18.77 10.45 1.85
C GLN A 238 -19.84 9.55 2.45
N LEU A 239 -19.57 8.93 3.61
CA LEU A 239 -20.56 8.09 4.29
C LEU A 239 -21.73 8.90 4.87
N LEU A 240 -21.47 10.11 5.37
CA LEU A 240 -22.53 11.02 5.82
C LEU A 240 -23.40 11.50 4.65
N ALA A 241 -22.81 11.78 3.49
CA ALA A 241 -23.53 12.22 2.29
C ALA A 241 -24.56 11.19 1.78
N LEU A 242 -24.38 9.90 2.10
CA LEU A 242 -25.35 8.84 1.80
C LEU A 242 -26.63 8.92 2.63
N ASN A 243 -26.70 9.78 3.66
CA ASN A 243 -27.91 10.09 4.44
C ASN A 243 -28.73 8.89 4.96
N GLY A 244 -28.07 7.76 5.22
CA GLY A 244 -28.72 6.52 5.70
C GLY A 244 -29.03 5.49 4.62
N ASP A 245 -28.83 5.80 3.34
CA ASP A 245 -28.98 4.87 2.21
C ASP A 245 -27.70 4.06 1.94
N ALA A 246 -26.75 4.06 2.88
CA ALA A 246 -25.48 3.36 2.75
C ALA A 246 -25.68 1.84 2.65
N THR A 247 -25.06 1.23 1.64
CA THR A 247 -25.08 -0.23 1.48
C THR A 247 -24.30 -0.90 2.61
N ASN A 248 -24.58 -2.18 2.86
CA ASN A 248 -23.83 -2.97 3.85
C ASN A 248 -22.32 -2.98 3.57
N GLU A 249 -21.92 -2.92 2.30
CA GLU A 249 -20.51 -2.88 1.90
C GLU A 249 -19.87 -1.53 2.24
N GLN A 250 -20.55 -0.41 1.97
CA GLN A 250 -20.08 0.93 2.32
C GLN A 250 -19.95 1.09 3.84
N VAL A 251 -20.92 0.59 4.61
CA VAL A 251 -20.83 0.54 6.10
C VAL A 251 -19.66 -0.32 6.57
N ALA A 252 -19.36 -1.42 5.86
CA ALA A 252 -18.23 -2.28 6.20
C ALA A 252 -16.87 -1.60 5.97
N VAL A 253 -16.76 -0.63 5.05
CA VAL A 253 -15.55 0.19 4.88
C VAL A 253 -15.27 0.99 6.16
N GLY A 254 -16.30 1.68 6.70
CA GLY A 254 -16.16 2.43 7.95
C GLY A 254 -15.75 1.55 9.13
N LYS A 255 -16.34 0.35 9.25
CA LYS A 255 -15.94 -0.63 10.27
C LYS A 255 -14.48 -1.07 10.12
N ALA A 256 -14.03 -1.34 8.89
CA ALA A 256 -12.64 -1.67 8.63
C ALA A 256 -11.70 -0.52 9.00
N PHE A 257 -12.10 0.73 8.77
CA PHE A 257 -11.30 1.90 9.14
C PHE A 257 -11.18 2.09 10.66
N LEU A 258 -12.20 1.72 11.45
CA LEU A 258 -12.11 1.74 12.91
C LEU A 258 -11.01 0.81 13.44
N GLU A 259 -10.79 -0.35 12.80
CA GLU A 259 -9.66 -1.22 13.16
C GLU A 259 -8.30 -0.54 12.89
N LEU A 260 -8.20 0.15 11.75
CA LEU A 260 -7.01 0.92 11.39
C LEU A 260 -6.78 2.10 12.35
N GLU A 261 -7.85 2.82 12.73
CA GLU A 261 -7.79 3.90 13.70
C GLU A 261 -7.30 3.37 15.06
N SER A 262 -7.82 2.22 15.52
CA SER A 262 -7.34 1.58 16.75
C SER A 262 -5.84 1.25 16.70
N LEU A 263 -5.34 0.82 15.54
CA LEU A 263 -3.91 0.61 15.34
C LEU A 263 -3.14 1.94 15.34
N ALA A 264 -3.65 2.98 14.67
CA ALA A 264 -3.05 4.31 14.66
C ALA A 264 -2.88 4.86 16.09
N TRP A 265 -3.88 4.69 16.96
CA TRP A 265 -3.77 5.03 18.39
C TRP A 265 -2.60 4.31 19.08
N LYS A 266 -2.36 3.03 18.77
CA LYS A 266 -1.22 2.27 19.32
C LYS A 266 0.13 2.79 18.82
N LEU A 267 0.15 3.38 17.62
CA LEU A 267 1.32 4.05 17.04
C LEU A 267 1.50 5.49 17.57
N GLY A 268 0.63 5.95 18.48
CA GLY A 268 0.65 7.31 19.02
C GLY A 268 0.07 8.35 18.05
N TRP A 269 -0.70 7.92 17.06
CA TRP A 269 -1.31 8.81 16.07
C TRP A 269 -2.75 9.12 16.44
N ASP A 270 -3.01 10.41 16.67
CA ASP A 270 -4.37 10.93 16.68
C ASP A 270 -4.78 11.36 15.27
N LEU A 271 -5.78 10.66 14.71
CA LEU A 271 -6.38 10.94 13.40
C LEU A 271 -7.63 11.83 13.50
N ARG A 272 -7.98 12.30 14.70
CA ARG A 272 -9.10 13.21 14.97
C ARG A 272 -8.63 14.65 15.17
N ALA A 273 -7.36 14.83 15.49
CA ALA A 273 -6.78 16.14 15.72
C ALA A 273 -6.84 16.99 14.45
N ASP A 274 -7.37 18.21 14.58
CA ASP A 274 -7.23 19.24 13.56
C ASP A 274 -5.74 19.57 13.44
N TYR A 275 -5.11 19.19 12.33
CA TYR A 275 -3.72 19.55 12.08
C TYR A 275 -3.61 21.07 11.92
N VAL A 276 -2.60 21.65 12.59
CA VAL A 276 -2.25 23.06 12.44
C VAL A 276 -1.73 23.27 11.02
N ARG A 277 -2.52 23.98 10.21
CA ARG A 277 -2.35 24.17 8.76
C ARG A 277 -1.11 24.99 8.39
N SER A 278 -0.74 25.93 9.24
CA SER A 278 0.49 26.71 9.20
C SER A 278 0.74 27.23 10.61
N GLY A 279 1.98 27.12 11.08
CA GLY A 279 2.34 27.52 12.43
C GLY A 279 3.81 27.86 12.56
N LYS A 280 4.10 29.07 13.04
CA LYS A 280 5.46 29.49 13.43
C LYS A 280 5.89 28.71 14.65
N VAL A 281 6.81 27.77 14.49
CA VAL A 281 7.45 27.08 15.61
C VAL A 281 8.73 27.84 15.96
N MET A 282 8.81 28.29 17.22
CA MET A 282 10.05 28.83 17.79
C MET A 282 10.95 27.66 18.19
N LEU A 283 12.13 27.56 17.59
CA LEU A 283 13.17 26.63 18.01
C LEU A 283 13.81 27.09 19.33
N GLU A 284 14.52 26.18 20.01
CA GLU A 284 15.21 26.44 21.29
C GLU A 284 16.26 27.58 21.19
N ASP A 285 16.75 27.86 19.97
CA ASP A 285 17.68 28.96 19.67
C ASP A 285 16.97 30.28 19.28
N GLY A 286 15.64 30.34 19.39
CA GLY A 286 14.85 31.54 19.08
C GLY A 286 14.60 31.78 17.58
N GLU A 287 15.00 30.85 16.71
CA GLU A 287 14.69 30.86 15.28
C GLU A 287 13.21 30.50 15.05
N GLN A 288 12.50 31.31 14.26
CA GLN A 288 11.14 31.04 13.81
C GLN A 288 11.19 30.22 12.53
N VAL A 289 10.71 28.98 12.58
CA VAL A 289 10.48 28.15 11.39
C VAL A 289 8.99 28.20 11.05
N ASP A 290 8.68 28.71 9.86
CA ASP A 290 7.36 28.57 9.25
C ASP A 290 7.19 27.11 8.79
N LEU A 291 6.30 26.38 9.44
CA LEU A 291 5.87 25.06 8.97
C LEU A 291 4.65 25.26 8.08
N ASP A 292 4.86 25.36 6.77
CA ASP A 292 3.78 25.31 5.78
C ASP A 292 3.58 23.86 5.31
N MET A 293 2.34 23.39 5.38
CA MET A 293 1.96 22.05 4.89
C MET A 293 1.29 22.20 3.52
N ASP A 294 2.09 22.23 2.46
CA ASP A 294 1.63 22.34 1.05
C ASP A 294 0.58 21.25 0.68
N GLU A 295 0.55 20.11 1.38
CA GLU A 295 -0.40 19.03 1.11
C GLU A 295 -1.87 19.34 1.46
N PHE A 296 -2.15 20.43 2.18
CA PHE A 296 -3.51 20.91 2.44
C PHE A 296 -3.99 22.02 1.48
N GLU A 297 -3.11 22.63 0.67
CA GLU A 297 -3.51 23.69 -0.27
C GLU A 297 -4.62 23.21 -1.22
N ALA A 298 -4.53 21.96 -1.65
CA ALA A 298 -5.52 21.34 -2.51
C ALA A 298 -6.88 21.06 -1.83
N GLU A 299 -6.94 21.02 -0.49
CA GLU A 299 -8.22 20.99 0.25
C GLU A 299 -8.86 22.38 0.32
N ASP A 300 -8.04 23.44 0.44
CA ASP A 300 -8.50 24.84 0.56
C ASP A 300 -8.93 25.42 -0.81
N GLU A 301 -8.38 24.94 -1.93
CA GLU A 301 -8.86 25.25 -3.29
C GLU A 301 -10.26 24.68 -3.63
N ARG A 302 -10.90 23.93 -2.71
CA ARG A 302 -12.29 23.45 -2.86
C ARG A 302 -13.33 24.55 -2.63
N GLY A 303 -12.91 25.76 -2.24
CA GLY A 303 -13.79 26.93 -2.15
C GLY A 303 -14.57 27.17 -3.44
N GLU A 304 -15.79 27.71 -3.32
CA GLU A 304 -16.64 28.06 -4.46
C GLU A 304 -15.86 28.97 -5.43
N PHE A 305 -15.57 28.48 -6.64
CA PHE A 305 -14.93 29.25 -7.68
C PHE A 305 -15.80 30.49 -7.99
N ALA A 306 -15.36 31.67 -7.54
CA ALA A 306 -15.89 32.92 -8.04
C ALA A 306 -15.36 33.10 -9.47
N ALA A 307 -16.13 32.67 -10.47
CA ALA A 307 -15.81 32.92 -11.87
C ALA A 307 -15.77 34.43 -12.10
N VAL A 308 -14.57 34.99 -12.28
CA VAL A 308 -14.39 36.40 -12.66
C VAL A 308 -14.45 36.47 -14.17
N VAL A 309 -15.46 37.18 -14.69
CA VAL A 309 -15.55 37.50 -16.12
C VAL A 309 -14.46 38.51 -16.44
N VAL A 310 -13.44 38.08 -17.19
CA VAL A 310 -12.37 38.96 -17.68
C VAL A 310 -12.77 39.45 -19.06
N GLU A 311 -12.95 40.76 -19.21
CA GLU A 311 -13.14 41.36 -20.53
C GLU A 311 -11.83 41.28 -21.32
N MET A 312 -11.88 40.65 -22.48
CA MET A 312 -10.76 40.60 -23.42
C MET A 312 -10.84 41.80 -24.38
N ASP A 313 -9.69 42.35 -24.75
CA ASP A 313 -9.56 43.34 -25.81
C ASP A 313 -9.64 42.69 -27.21
N ASP A 314 -9.74 43.50 -28.26
CA ASP A 314 -9.82 43.03 -29.66
C ASP A 314 -8.58 42.25 -30.15
N HIS A 315 -7.54 42.14 -29.31
CA HIS A 315 -6.30 41.41 -29.57
C HIS A 315 -6.17 40.15 -28.70
N GLY A 316 -7.23 39.78 -27.96
CA GLY A 316 -7.28 38.58 -27.12
C GLY A 316 -6.51 38.72 -25.79
N ARG A 317 -6.21 39.94 -25.34
CA ARG A 317 -5.53 40.21 -24.07
C ARG A 317 -6.52 40.65 -22.99
N PRO A 318 -6.28 40.33 -21.71
CA PRO A 318 -7.07 40.85 -20.60
C PRO A 318 -7.00 42.38 -20.54
N LYS A 319 -8.14 43.08 -20.50
CA LYS A 319 -8.18 44.56 -20.45
C LYS A 319 -7.50 45.19 -19.23
N ASP A 320 -7.30 44.42 -18.16
CA ASP A 320 -6.84 44.93 -16.86
C ASP A 320 -5.33 44.75 -16.61
N MET A 321 -4.58 44.33 -17.63
CA MET A 321 -3.13 44.13 -17.49
C MET A 321 -2.40 45.44 -17.79
N ILE A 322 -1.91 46.12 -16.75
CA ILE A 322 -1.02 47.28 -16.89
C ILE A 322 0.30 46.78 -17.49
N SER A 323 0.56 47.11 -18.75
CA SER A 323 1.88 46.93 -19.35
C SER A 323 2.82 48.01 -18.82
N TRP A 324 3.91 47.61 -18.18
CA TRP A 324 5.03 48.51 -17.92
C TRP A 324 5.87 48.58 -19.20
N GLU A 325 6.01 49.78 -19.76
CA GLU A 325 7.02 50.10 -20.77
C GLU A 325 8.45 50.05 -20.20
#